data_AF-A0A950ZY26-F1
#
_entry.id   AF-A0A950ZY26-F1
#
_cell.length_a   1.000
_cell.length_b   1.000
_cell.length_c   1.000
_cell.angle_alpha   90.00
_cell.angle_beta   90.00
_cell.angle_gamma   90.00
#
_symmetry.space_group_name_H-M   'P 1'
#
loop_
_entity.id
_entity.type
_entity.pdbx_description
1 polymer ?
#
loop_
_entity_poly.entity_id
_entity_poly.type
_entity_poly.pdbx_seq_one_letter_code
_entity_poly.pdbx_strand_id
1 'polypeptide(L)'
;ALIRHLEDGKIAGAGLDVYASEPPAPDNPLWSMDNVIMTPRIGGMSDIYAQQALPLLIENLHAYLDGRRGALRNIVDSFATEKAR
;
A
#
# COMPACT_ATOMS: atom_id res chain seq x y z
N ALA A 1 5.70 -16.32 7.84
CA ALA A 1 6.80 -16.81 6.97
C ALA A 1 8.04 -15.91 7.08
N LEU A 2 7.93 -14.61 6.79
CA LEU A 2 9.05 -13.66 6.83
C LEU A 2 9.86 -13.68 8.15
N ILE A 3 9.19 -13.45 9.28
CA ILE A 3 9.78 -13.46 10.64
C ILE A 3 10.68 -14.69 10.84
N ARG A 4 10.14 -15.89 10.63
CA ARG A 4 10.89 -17.15 10.74
C ARG A 4 12.13 -17.20 9.83
N HIS A 5 12.07 -16.66 8.62
CA HIS A 5 13.23 -16.69 7.72
C HIS A 5 14.31 -15.67 8.07
N LEU A 6 13.94 -14.59 8.74
CA LEU A 6 14.89 -13.64 9.34
C LEU A 6 15.56 -14.25 10.57
N GLU A 7 14.78 -14.94 11.42
CA GLU A 7 15.30 -15.66 12.61
C GLU A 7 16.21 -16.84 12.23
N ASP A 8 15.80 -17.66 11.24
CA ASP A 8 16.59 -18.79 10.72
C ASP A 8 17.84 -18.33 9.94
N GLY A 9 18.04 -17.02 9.72
CA GLY A 9 19.14 -16.48 8.91
C GLY A 9 19.06 -16.81 7.41
N LYS A 10 17.92 -17.32 6.93
CA LYS A 10 17.68 -17.62 5.50
C LYS A 10 17.58 -16.36 4.66
N ILE A 11 17.10 -15.28 5.26
CA ILE A 11 17.10 -13.92 4.70
C ILE A 11 17.98 -13.07 5.60
N ALA A 12 18.97 -12.41 5.02
CA ALA A 12 19.93 -11.61 5.79
C ALA A 12 19.29 -10.39 6.47
N GLY A 13 18.22 -9.82 5.89
CA GLY A 13 17.45 -8.73 6.47
C GLY A 13 16.28 -8.28 5.59
N ALA A 14 15.46 -7.34 6.09
CA ALA A 14 14.31 -6.80 5.36
C ALA A 14 14.08 -5.31 5.65
N GLY A 15 13.66 -4.56 4.62
CA GLY A 15 13.09 -3.22 4.77
C GLY A 15 11.58 -3.27 4.54
N LEU A 16 10.78 -2.84 5.52
CA LEU A 16 9.33 -2.96 5.52
C LEU A 16 8.67 -1.59 5.67
N ASP A 17 7.85 -1.21 4.70
CA ASP A 17 7.03 0.02 4.76
C ASP A 17 5.56 -0.28 5.12
N VAL A 18 5.11 -1.52 4.93
CA VAL A 18 3.73 -1.96 5.19
C VAL A 18 3.72 -3.20 6.04
N TYR A 19 2.60 -3.39 6.76
CA TYR A 19 2.44 -4.47 7.72
C TYR A 19 1.10 -5.17 7.54
N ALA A 20 0.98 -6.40 8.04
CA ALA A 20 -0.26 -7.17 7.97
C ALA A 20 -1.42 -6.50 8.74
N SER A 21 -1.10 -5.83 9.85
CA SER A 21 -2.02 -4.98 10.62
C SER A 21 -1.32 -3.65 10.86
N GLU A 22 -2.06 -2.56 10.72
CA GLU A 22 -1.52 -1.20 10.84
C GLU A 22 -2.30 -0.36 11.86
N PRO A 23 -1.61 0.20 12.88
CA PRO A 23 -0.18 0.05 13.18
C PRO A 23 0.18 -1.38 13.65
N PRO A 24 1.45 -1.82 13.54
CA PRO A 24 1.89 -3.06 14.16
C PRO A 24 1.61 -3.05 15.66
N ALA A 25 1.20 -4.18 16.21
CA ALA A 25 0.99 -4.30 17.65
C ALA A 25 2.30 -4.00 18.43
N PRO A 26 2.24 -3.46 19.65
CA PRO A 26 3.43 -3.13 20.43
C PRO A 26 4.34 -4.33 20.71
N ASP A 27 3.79 -5.54 20.74
CA ASP A 27 4.49 -6.81 20.95
C ASP A 27 4.90 -7.51 19.64
N ASN A 28 4.78 -6.81 18.49
CA ASN A 28 5.20 -7.38 17.21
C ASN A 28 6.72 -7.65 17.22
N PRO A 29 7.17 -8.89 16.92
CA PRO A 29 8.59 -9.26 16.99
C PRO A 29 9.49 -8.47 16.03
N LEU A 30 8.93 -7.89 14.96
CA LEU A 30 9.68 -7.07 14.02
C LEU A 30 10.32 -5.84 14.70
N TRP A 31 9.77 -5.36 15.81
CA TRP A 31 10.33 -4.23 16.56
C TRP A 31 11.70 -4.51 17.16
N SER A 32 12.01 -5.78 17.45
CA SER A 32 13.24 -6.20 18.12
C SER A 32 14.27 -6.86 17.20
N MET A 33 13.98 -6.95 15.89
CA MET A 33 14.87 -7.62 14.94
C MET A 33 15.95 -6.67 14.42
N ASP A 34 17.20 -6.91 14.78
CA ASP A 34 18.36 -6.09 14.34
C ASP A 34 18.57 -6.08 12.82
N ASN A 35 18.06 -7.10 12.12
CA ASN A 35 18.14 -7.21 10.67
C ASN A 35 16.89 -6.68 9.94
N VAL A 36 16.05 -5.89 10.61
CA VAL A 36 14.85 -5.30 10.02
C VAL A 36 14.87 -3.77 10.15
N ILE A 37 14.57 -3.10 9.05
CA ILE A 37 14.29 -1.65 9.02
C ILE A 37 12.79 -1.47 8.76
N MET A 38 12.15 -0.66 9.60
CA MET A 38 10.71 -0.40 9.57
C MET A 38 10.42 1.07 9.25
N THR A 39 9.51 1.33 8.32
CA THR A 39 8.95 2.67 8.06
C THR A 39 7.42 2.66 8.19
N PRO A 40 6.78 3.77 8.62
CA PRO A 40 5.36 3.79 8.93
C PRO A 40 4.47 4.11 7.71
N ARG A 41 4.51 3.29 6.66
CA ARG A 41 3.77 3.49 5.39
C ARG A 41 3.94 4.88 4.79
N ILE A 42 5.20 5.23 4.51
CA ILE A 42 5.59 6.52 3.94
C ILE A 42 6.33 6.38 2.61
N GLY A 43 6.54 5.17 2.11
CA GLY A 43 7.30 4.92 0.87
C GLY A 43 6.65 5.50 -0.38
N GLY A 44 5.34 5.76 -0.35
CA GLY A 44 4.61 6.43 -1.43
C GLY A 44 4.58 7.96 -1.34
N MET A 45 5.10 8.54 -0.26
CA MET A 45 5.04 9.99 -0.05
C MET A 45 6.20 10.71 -0.75
N SER A 46 5.88 11.85 -1.35
CA SER A 46 6.83 12.80 -1.93
C SER A 46 6.26 14.21 -1.80
N ASP A 47 7.15 15.20 -1.71
CA ASP A 47 6.84 16.63 -1.75
C ASP A 47 6.09 17.08 -3.02
N ILE A 48 6.19 16.31 -4.11
CA ILE A 48 5.45 16.56 -5.36
C ILE A 48 4.21 15.67 -5.54
N TYR A 49 3.89 14.77 -4.58
CA TYR A 49 2.80 13.82 -4.73
C TYR A 49 1.46 14.50 -5.03
N ALA A 50 1.14 15.57 -4.30
CA ALA A 50 -0.11 16.32 -4.53
C ALA A 50 -0.18 16.93 -5.94
N GLN A 51 0.96 17.43 -6.46
CA GLN A 51 1.03 18.02 -7.80
C GLN A 51 0.77 16.98 -8.89
N GLN A 52 1.16 15.72 -8.65
CA GLN A 52 0.96 14.62 -9.60
C GLN A 52 -0.43 13.97 -9.48
N ALA A 53 -0.92 13.77 -8.25
CA ALA A 53 -2.13 12.99 -7.99
C ALA A 53 -3.43 13.82 -8.07
N LEU A 54 -3.42 15.07 -7.57
CA LEU A 54 -4.63 15.88 -7.49
C LEU A 54 -5.25 16.20 -8.85
N PRO A 55 -4.50 16.54 -9.92
CA PRO A 55 -5.11 16.81 -11.22
C PRO A 55 -5.93 15.63 -11.74
N LEU A 56 -5.38 14.40 -11.65
CA LEU A 56 -6.08 13.18 -12.03
C LEU A 56 -7.33 12.93 -11.18
N LEU A 57 -7.23 13.13 -9.86
CA LEU A 57 -8.37 12.98 -8.95
C LEU A 57 -9.49 13.97 -9.31
N ILE A 58 -9.15 15.23 -9.56
CA ILE A 58 -10.09 16.30 -9.89
C ILE A 58 -10.78 16.01 -11.24
N GLU A 59 -10.01 15.63 -12.27
CA GLU A 59 -10.54 15.22 -13.58
C GLU A 59 -11.55 14.08 -13.44
N ASN A 60 -11.18 13.04 -12.69
CA ASN A 60 -12.04 11.88 -12.44
C ASN A 60 -13.29 12.25 -11.63
N LEU A 61 -13.15 13.12 -10.62
CA LEU A 61 -14.28 13.58 -9.81
C LEU A 61 -15.31 14.33 -10.66
N HIS A 62 -14.87 15.25 -11.52
CA HIS A 62 -15.77 15.94 -12.46
C HIS A 62 -16.45 14.96 -13.42
N ALA A 63 -15.69 14.04 -14.03
CA ALA A 63 -16.26 13.03 -14.92
C ALA A 63 -17.28 12.13 -14.22
N TYR A 64 -17.04 11.78 -12.95
CA TYR A 64 -17.97 10.99 -12.14
C TYR A 64 -19.28 11.76 -11.86
N LEU A 65 -19.18 13.01 -11.41
CA LEU A 65 -20.33 13.86 -11.08
C LEU A 65 -21.19 14.17 -12.32
N ASP A 66 -20.57 14.30 -13.49
CA ASP A 66 -21.27 14.53 -14.78
C ASP A 66 -21.87 13.24 -15.37
N GLY A 67 -21.71 12.08 -14.72
CA GLY A 67 -22.15 10.78 -15.25
C GLY A 67 -21.34 10.28 -16.45
N ARG A 68 -20.21 10.93 -16.78
CA ARG A 68 -19.32 10.60 -17.90
C ARG A 68 -18.36 9.46 -17.54
N ARG A 69 -18.90 8.28 -17.20
CA ARG A 69 -18.09 7.11 -16.78
C ARG A 69 -17.00 6.71 -17.77
N GLY A 70 -17.25 6.84 -19.07
CA GLY A 70 -16.27 6.55 -20.13
C GLY A 70 -15.07 7.51 -20.19
N ALA A 71 -15.14 8.64 -19.46
CA ALA A 71 -14.04 9.60 -19.34
C ALA A 71 -13.20 9.40 -18.07
N LEU A 72 -13.54 8.42 -17.21
CA LEU A 72 -12.74 8.09 -16.04
C LEU A 72 -11.42 7.44 -16.47
N ARG A 73 -10.33 7.83 -15.79
CA ARG A 73 -8.98 7.31 -15.98
C ARG A 73 -8.61 6.39 -14.81
N ASN A 74 -7.77 5.39 -15.07
CA ASN A 74 -7.31 4.42 -14.08
C ASN A 74 -8.47 3.70 -13.35
N ILE A 75 -9.49 3.29 -14.11
CA ILE A 75 -10.61 2.52 -13.58
C ILE A 75 -10.08 1.17 -13.09
N VAL A 76 -10.31 0.87 -11.81
CA VAL A 76 -10.02 -0.42 -11.21
C VAL A 76 -11.35 -1.06 -10.83
N ASP A 77 -11.72 -2.14 -11.52
CA ASP A 77 -12.93 -2.89 -11.20
C ASP A 77 -12.65 -3.85 -10.04
N SER A 78 -13.23 -3.59 -8.87
CA SER A 78 -13.11 -4.46 -7.70
C SER A 78 -14.20 -5.54 -7.59
N PHE A 79 -15.04 -5.74 -8.61
CA PHE A 79 -16.16 -6.70 -8.57
C PHE A 79 -16.13 -7.81 -9.63
N ALA A 80 -14.97 -8.09 -10.23
CA ALA A 80 -14.78 -9.28 -11.06
C ALA A 80 -14.17 -10.44 -10.24
N THR A 81 -14.83 -10.89 -9.16
CA THR A 81 -14.65 -12.23 -8.57
C THR A 81 -15.70 -12.53 -7.49
N GLU A 82 -16.98 -12.58 -7.89
CA GLU A 82 -18.04 -13.22 -7.09
C GLU A 82 -18.92 -14.15 -7.95
N LYS A 83 -18.31 -14.80 -8.95
CA LYS A 83 -18.92 -15.90 -9.74
C LYS A 83 -17.95 -17.08 -9.97
N ALA A 84 -17.22 -17.45 -8.92
CA ALA A 84 -16.47 -18.70 -8.88
C ALA A 84 -16.37 -19.23 -7.44
N ARG A 85 -17.51 -19.35 -6.75
CA ARG A 85 -17.77 -20.32 -5.69
C ARG A 85 -19.24 -20.72 -5.74
#